data_AF-A0AAD9C0H3-F1
#
_entry.id   AF-A0AAD9C0H3-F1
#
_cell.length_a   1.000
_cell.length_b   1.000
_cell.length_c   1.000
_cell.angle_alpha   90.00
_cell.angle_beta   90.00
_cell.angle_gamma   90.00
#
_symmetry.space_group_name_H-M   'P 1'
#
loop_
_entity.id
_entity.type
_entity.pdbx_description
1 polymer ?
#
loop_
_entity_poly.entity_id
_entity_poly.type
_entity_poly.pdbx_seq_one_letter_code
_entity_poly.pdbx_strand_id
1 'polypeptide(L)'
;MDLTISLMNGSSLRPEHDSATLESYGLHSGARVNLLVTTPAIIQVFLKNDKGVNSTYDIKPDETVSHFKSRVEERERVPVSQQSLVHEGRVMNEGKLSDYNVRAHSTISLNLRLRGGCGHFRLIDISGHSFISS
;
A
#
# COMPACT_ATOMS: atom_id res chain seq x y z
N MET A 1 -6.62 3.40 7.71
CA MET A 1 -6.31 4.06 9.01
C MET A 1 -7.57 3.99 9.87
N ASP A 2 -7.64 3.06 10.82
CA ASP A 2 -8.76 3.00 11.77
C ASP A 2 -8.41 3.86 12.99
N LEU A 3 -9.18 4.93 13.18
CA LEU A 3 -9.11 5.77 14.36
C LEU A 3 -10.22 5.33 15.31
N THR A 4 -9.90 5.00 16.55
CA THR A 4 -10.91 4.73 17.58
C THR A 4 -10.70 5.71 18.72
N ILE A 5 -11.73 6.48 19.03
CA ILE A 5 -11.72 7.45 20.13
C ILE A 5 -12.39 6.77 21.32
N SER A 6 -11.64 6.50 22.38
CA SER A 6 -12.21 5.94 23.60
C SER A 6 -12.43 7.04 24.64
N LEU A 7 -13.67 7.14 25.11
CA LEU A 7 -14.11 8.06 26.15
C LEU A 7 -13.94 7.37 27.51
N MET A 8 -13.53 8.12 28.56
CA MET A 8 -13.40 7.56 29.92
C MET A 8 -14.74 7.11 30.53
N ASN A 9 -15.87 7.46 29.91
CA ASN A 9 -17.20 6.97 30.28
C ASN A 9 -17.48 5.53 29.76
N GLY A 10 -16.52 4.91 29.07
CA GLY A 10 -16.63 3.56 28.52
C GLY A 10 -17.19 3.48 27.09
N SER A 11 -17.54 4.61 26.46
CA SER A 11 -17.99 4.63 25.07
C SER A 11 -16.81 4.79 24.10
N SER A 12 -16.77 3.92 23.09
CA SER A 12 -15.77 3.97 22.01
C SER A 12 -16.45 4.47 20.74
N LEU A 13 -15.93 5.54 20.17
CA LEU A 13 -16.38 6.13 18.93
C LEU A 13 -15.47 5.66 17.80
N ARG A 14 -16.07 4.99 16.81
CA ARG A 14 -15.46 4.83 15.49
C ARG A 14 -15.97 5.99 14.65
N PRO A 15 -15.11 6.91 14.16
CA PRO A 15 -15.53 8.10 13.42
C PRO A 15 -16.13 7.82 12.04
N GLU A 16 -16.58 6.60 11.76
CA GLU A 16 -16.98 6.22 10.41
C GLU A 16 -18.28 6.89 9.96
N HIS A 17 -19.26 7.21 10.84
CA HIS A 17 -20.50 7.87 10.39
C HIS A 17 -21.33 8.62 11.45
N ASP A 18 -20.88 8.80 12.69
CA ASP A 18 -21.71 9.39 13.75
C ASP A 18 -21.46 10.89 13.96
N SER A 19 -22.38 11.73 13.46
CA SER A 19 -22.41 13.18 13.65
C SER A 19 -23.13 13.60 14.95
N ALA A 20 -23.11 12.76 15.99
CA ALA A 20 -23.72 13.08 17.28
C ALA A 20 -22.93 14.16 18.04
N THR A 21 -23.65 14.95 18.83
CA THR A 21 -23.08 16.10 19.57
C THR A 21 -22.18 15.63 20.72
N LEU A 22 -21.13 16.42 21.01
CA LEU A 22 -20.20 16.15 22.12
C LEU A 22 -20.91 16.04 23.49
N GLU A 23 -22.05 16.73 23.65
CA GLU A 23 -22.89 16.69 24.85
C GLU A 23 -23.62 15.34 25.01
N SER A 24 -24.04 14.73 23.91
CA SER A 24 -24.62 13.37 23.90
C SER A 24 -23.60 12.31 24.35
N TYR A 25 -22.31 12.59 24.20
CA TYR A 25 -21.22 11.74 24.66
C TYR A 25 -20.75 12.07 26.09
N GLY A 26 -21.45 12.97 26.80
CA GLY A 26 -21.07 13.37 28.16
C GLY A 26 -19.73 14.10 28.22
N LEU A 27 -19.30 14.71 27.11
CA LEU A 27 -18.10 15.54 27.08
C LEU A 27 -18.46 16.95 27.53
N HIS A 28 -18.10 17.26 28.77
CA HIS A 28 -18.18 18.61 29.33
C HIS A 28 -16.82 19.31 29.21
N SER A 29 -16.80 20.64 29.40
CA SER A 29 -15.55 21.42 29.47
C SER A 29 -14.62 20.80 30.53
N GLY A 30 -13.47 20.26 30.11
CA GLY A 30 -12.53 19.52 30.97
C GLY A 30 -12.52 18.00 30.78
N ALA A 31 -13.36 17.45 29.91
CA ALA A 31 -13.34 16.04 29.57
C ALA A 31 -12.05 15.67 28.81
N ARG A 32 -11.48 14.50 29.15
CA ARG A 32 -10.24 13.97 28.55
C ARG A 32 -10.60 12.78 27.68
N VAL A 33 -10.24 12.87 26.40
CA VAL A 33 -10.45 11.80 25.41
C VAL A 33 -9.15 11.03 25.22
N ASN A 34 -9.23 9.70 25.17
CA ASN A 34 -8.08 8.86 24.85
C ASN A 34 -8.14 8.52 23.36
N LEU A 35 -7.19 9.06 22.61
CA LEU A 35 -7.04 8.75 21.20
C LEU A 35 -6.16 7.51 21.07
N LEU A 36 -6.77 6.38 20.72
CA LEU A 36 -6.00 5.21 20.33
C LEU A 36 -5.75 5.29 18.82
N VAL A 37 -4.58 5.80 18.45
CA VAL A 37 -4.11 5.74 17.07
C VAL A 37 -3.50 4.36 16.85
N THR A 38 -4.29 3.43 16.31
CA THR A 38 -3.77 2.16 15.80
C THR A 38 -2.96 2.45 14.53
N THR A 39 -1.67 2.70 14.69
CA THR A 39 -0.75 2.69 13.54
C THR A 39 -0.73 1.27 13.00
N PRO A 40 -1.03 1.05 11.71
CA PRO A 40 -0.87 -0.28 11.15
C PRO A 40 0.62 -0.61 11.25
N ALA A 41 0.94 -1.72 11.93
CA ALA A 41 2.31 -2.20 12.02
C ALA A 41 2.86 -2.31 10.60
N ILE A 42 4.00 -1.65 10.35
CA ILE A 42 4.73 -1.81 9.11
C ILE A 42 5.26 -3.24 9.07
N ILE A 43 4.92 -3.96 8.02
CA ILE A 43 5.40 -5.33 7.80
C ILE A 43 6.40 -5.29 6.65
N GLN A 44 7.49 -6.02 6.82
CA GLN A 44 8.51 -6.14 5.80
C GLN A 44 8.21 -7.35 4.91
N VAL A 45 8.28 -7.18 3.60
CA VAL A 45 8.11 -8.26 2.62
C VAL A 45 9.28 -8.32 1.66
N PHE A 46 9.51 -9.51 1.10
CA PHE A 46 10.54 -9.74 0.09
C PHE A 46 9.89 -9.78 -1.29
N LEU A 47 10.33 -8.93 -2.20
CA LEU A 47 9.96 -8.99 -3.61
C LEU A 47 11.08 -9.70 -4.37
N LYS A 48 10.79 -10.87 -4.91
CA LYS A 48 11.68 -11.58 -5.81
C LYS A 48 11.38 -11.17 -7.25
N ASN A 49 12.32 -10.49 -7.90
CA ASN A 49 12.19 -10.13 -9.30
C ASN A 49 12.40 -11.35 -10.23
N ASP A 50 11.97 -11.23 -11.49
CA ASP A 50 12.21 -12.18 -12.60
C ASP A 50 13.68 -12.59 -12.72
N LYS A 51 14.60 -11.64 -12.45
CA LYS A 51 16.05 -11.85 -12.43
C LYS A 51 16.56 -12.66 -11.23
N GLY A 52 15.68 -13.06 -10.31
CA GLY A 52 16.02 -13.78 -9.09
C GLY A 52 16.55 -12.90 -7.94
N VAL A 53 16.60 -11.58 -8.11
CA VAL A 53 17.02 -10.62 -7.08
C VAL A 53 15.88 -10.40 -6.08
N ASN A 54 16.20 -10.46 -4.79
CA ASN A 54 15.28 -10.19 -3.69
C ASN A 54 15.47 -8.76 -3.16
N SER A 55 14.42 -7.96 -3.29
CA SER A 55 14.36 -6.59 -2.80
C SER A 55 13.43 -6.52 -1.58
N THR A 56 13.88 -5.86 -0.53
CA THR A 56 13.11 -5.69 0.70
C THR A 56 12.21 -4.47 0.61
N TYR A 57 10.94 -4.63 0.98
CA TYR A 57 9.94 -3.54 0.98
C TYR A 57 9.16 -3.50 2.27
N ASP A 58 9.06 -2.31 2.84
CA ASP A 58 8.18 -2.03 3.97
C ASP A 58 6.80 -1.65 3.44
N ILE A 59 5.80 -2.48 3.75
CA ILE A 59 4.40 -2.29 3.35
C ILE A 59 3.53 -2.19 4.60
N LYS A 60 2.34 -1.61 4.43
CA LYS A 60 1.29 -1.67 5.45
C LYS A 60 0.32 -2.79 5.10
N PRO A 61 -0.31 -3.48 6.06
CA PRO A 61 -1.38 -4.43 5.78
C PRO A 61 -2.56 -3.81 5.00
N ASP A 62 -2.87 -2.54 5.30
CA ASP A 62 -3.90 -1.75 4.61
C ASP A 62 -3.44 -1.22 3.24
N GLU A 63 -2.18 -1.47 2.86
CA GLU A 63 -1.63 -1.02 1.60
C GLU A 63 -2.27 -1.76 0.43
N THR A 64 -2.54 -1.03 -0.65
CA THR A 64 -3.15 -1.62 -1.83
C THR A 64 -2.09 -2.21 -2.75
N VAL A 65 -2.45 -3.26 -3.47
CA VAL A 65 -1.61 -3.86 -4.51
C VAL A 65 -1.23 -2.83 -5.57
N SER A 66 -2.13 -1.91 -5.91
CA SER A 66 -1.87 -0.84 -6.88
C SER A 66 -0.73 0.07 -6.41
N HIS A 67 -0.77 0.55 -5.17
CA HIS A 67 0.29 1.43 -4.66
C HIS A 67 1.63 0.70 -4.53
N PHE A 68 1.60 -0.57 -4.14
CA PHE A 68 2.82 -1.40 -4.13
C PHE A 68 3.41 -1.57 -5.55
N LYS A 69 2.59 -1.82 -6.58
CA LYS A 69 3.05 -1.90 -7.98
C LYS A 69 3.66 -0.58 -8.47
N SER A 70 3.12 0.57 -8.09
CA SER A 70 3.72 1.87 -8.41
C SER A 70 5.11 2.04 -7.79
N ARG A 71 5.33 1.59 -6.54
CA ARG A 71 6.66 1.61 -5.92
C ARG A 71 7.64 0.68 -6.62
N VAL A 72 7.15 -0.47 -7.07
CA VAL A 72 7.94 -1.42 -7.87
C VAL A 72 8.25 -0.85 -9.25
N GLU A 73 7.33 -0.11 -9.88
CA GLU A 73 7.55 0.58 -11.16
C GLU A 73 8.66 1.62 -11.05
N GLU A 74 8.67 2.41 -9.99
CA GLU A 74 9.71 3.41 -9.75
C GLU A 74 11.09 2.77 -9.56
N ARG A 75 11.16 1.66 -8.79
CA ARG A 75 12.43 1.00 -8.46
C ARG A 75 12.95 0.10 -9.58
N GLU A 76 12.10 -0.76 -10.14
CA GLU A 76 12.47 -1.73 -11.18
C GLU A 76 12.34 -1.16 -12.61
N ARG A 77 11.72 0.02 -12.78
CA ARG A 77 11.44 0.66 -14.08
C ARG A 77 10.56 -0.19 -15.02
N VAL A 78 9.69 -1.03 -14.46
CA VAL A 78 8.76 -1.88 -15.20
C VAL A 78 7.35 -1.32 -15.08
N PRO A 79 6.61 -1.11 -16.18
CA PRO A 79 5.27 -0.55 -16.10
C PRO A 79 4.30 -1.46 -15.34
N VAL A 80 3.42 -0.89 -14.51
CA VAL A 80 2.45 -1.61 -13.67
C VAL A 80 1.61 -2.64 -14.45
N SER A 81 1.29 -2.35 -15.72
CA SER A 81 0.54 -3.22 -16.62
C SER A 81 1.26 -4.52 -17.01
N GLN A 82 2.59 -4.52 -16.94
CA GLN A 82 3.45 -5.68 -17.19
C GLN A 82 3.84 -6.43 -15.92
N GLN A 83 3.64 -5.81 -14.74
CA GLN A 83 3.95 -6.43 -13.46
C GLN A 83 2.85 -7.40 -13.02
N SER A 84 3.21 -8.68 -12.90
CA SER A 84 2.35 -9.71 -12.31
C SER A 84 2.93 -10.14 -10.97
N LEU A 85 2.40 -9.58 -9.89
CA LEU A 85 2.75 -9.98 -8.53
C LEU A 85 2.04 -11.28 -8.16
N VAL A 86 2.78 -12.26 -7.64
CA VAL A 86 2.27 -13.57 -7.28
C VAL A 86 2.69 -13.91 -5.85
N HIS A 87 1.73 -14.28 -5.03
CA HIS A 87 1.97 -14.76 -3.67
C HIS A 87 1.21 -16.07 -3.45
N GLU A 88 1.87 -17.09 -2.89
CA GLU A 88 1.29 -18.43 -2.65
C GLU A 88 0.55 -19.03 -3.89
N GLY A 89 1.03 -18.73 -5.10
CA GLY A 89 0.39 -19.17 -6.35
C GLY A 89 -0.85 -18.37 -6.77
N ARG A 90 -1.23 -17.33 -6.02
CA ARG A 90 -2.31 -16.39 -6.36
C ARG A 90 -1.75 -15.10 -6.95
N VAL A 91 -2.25 -14.71 -8.11
CA VAL A 91 -1.90 -13.43 -8.74
C VAL A 91 -2.63 -12.30 -8.02
N MET A 92 -1.86 -11.31 -7.58
CA MET A 92 -2.34 -10.11 -6.92
C MET A 92 -2.57 -9.03 -7.99
N ASN A 93 -3.83 -8.81 -8.35
CA ASN A 93 -4.20 -7.83 -9.35
C ASN A 93 -4.59 -6.50 -8.71
N GLU A 94 -5.59 -6.53 -7.83
CA GLU A 94 -6.17 -5.38 -7.14
C GLU A 94 -6.66 -5.81 -5.74
N GLY A 95 -6.82 -4.87 -4.80
CA GLY A 95 -7.19 -5.13 -3.40
C GLY A 95 -6.09 -4.79 -2.40
N LYS A 96 -6.26 -5.20 -1.14
CA LYS A 96 -5.27 -4.97 -0.07
C LYS A 96 -4.32 -6.14 0.02
N LEU A 97 -3.05 -5.89 0.34
CA LEU A 97 -2.07 -6.96 0.55
C LEU A 97 -2.51 -7.95 1.64
N SER A 98 -3.22 -7.48 2.68
CA SER A 98 -3.80 -8.34 3.71
C SER A 98 -4.84 -9.34 3.20
N ASP A 99 -5.64 -9.02 2.17
CA ASP A 99 -6.65 -9.94 1.64
C ASP A 99 -6.02 -11.15 0.95
N TYR A 100 -4.78 -11.00 0.49
CA TYR A 100 -4.00 -12.06 -0.17
C TYR A 100 -3.18 -12.90 0.81
N ASN A 101 -3.42 -12.79 2.13
CA ASN A 101 -2.66 -13.49 3.17
C ASN A 101 -1.16 -13.12 3.18
N VAL A 102 -0.79 -11.93 2.66
CA VAL A 102 0.58 -11.44 2.75
C VAL A 102 0.90 -11.07 4.21
N ARG A 103 1.91 -11.74 4.78
CA ARG A 103 2.37 -11.54 6.16
C ARG A 103 3.75 -10.92 6.20
N ALA A 104 4.20 -10.56 7.39
CA ALA A 104 5.58 -10.18 7.62
C ALA A 104 6.52 -11.31 7.16
N HIS A 105 7.58 -10.92 6.46
CA HIS A 105 8.58 -11.78 5.84
C HIS A 105 8.04 -12.70 4.74
N SER A 106 6.83 -12.48 4.24
CA SER A 106 6.33 -13.17 3.05
C SER A 106 7.16 -12.80 1.82
N THR A 107 7.33 -13.76 0.92
CA THR A 107 7.95 -13.54 -0.39
C THR A 107 6.88 -13.40 -1.47
N ILE A 108 6.95 -12.30 -2.23
CA ILE A 108 6.12 -12.01 -3.40
C ILE A 108 7.02 -12.16 -4.62
N SER A 109 6.59 -12.94 -5.60
CA SER A 109 7.30 -13.09 -6.86
C SER A 109 6.75 -12.08 -7.88
N LEU A 110 7.64 -11.31 -8.50
CA LEU A 110 7.31 -10.43 -9.63
C LEU A 110 7.60 -11.18 -10.93
N ASN A 111 6.54 -11.50 -11.66
CA ASN A 111 6.63 -12.03 -13.01
C ASN A 111 6.41 -10.91 -14.02
N LEU A 112 7.22 -10.89 -15.08
CA LEU A 112 7.05 -9.96 -16.18
C LEU A 112 6.14 -10.58 -17.23
N ARG A 113 5.00 -9.94 -17.49
CA ARG A 113 4.15 -10.34 -18.62
C ARG A 113 4.72 -9.74 -19.89
N LEU A 114 5.45 -10.55 -20.65
CA LEU A 114 5.92 -10.21 -22.00
C LEU A 114 4.72 -10.17 -22.96
N ARG A 115 3.99 -9.05 -22.97
CA ARG A 115 3.17 -8.68 -24.13
C ARG A 115 3.99 -7.67 -24.91
N GLY A 116 4.51 -8.09 -26.06
CA GLY A 116 5.14 -7.19 -27.01
C GLY A 116 4.18 -6.07 -27.39
N GLY A 117 4.65 -4.82 -27.32
CA GLY A 117 3.93 -3.65 -27.79
C GLY A 117 3.88 -2.50 -26.78
N CYS A 118 4.64 -1.45 -27.11
CA CYS A 118 4.45 -0.07 -26.63
C CYS A 118 4.73 0.21 -25.15
N GLY A 119 6.00 0.48 -24.84
CA GLY A 119 6.44 1.08 -23.59
C GLY A 119 7.65 1.98 -23.83
N HIS A 120 7.40 3.11 -24.50
CA HIS A 120 8.15 4.36 -24.39
C HIS A 120 9.66 4.23 -24.08
N PHE A 121 10.49 3.97 -25.10
CA PHE A 121 11.93 4.17 -24.99
C PHE A 121 12.20 5.65 -24.82
N ARG A 122 12.48 6.07 -23.58
CA ARG A 122 13.00 7.40 -23.27
C ARG A 122 14.41 7.48 -23.83
N LEU A 123 14.54 7.91 -25.09
CA LEU A 123 15.83 8.27 -25.67
C LEU A 123 16.32 9.50 -24.91
N ILE A 124 17.35 9.29 -24.10
CA ILE A 124 18.11 10.36 -23.47
C ILE A 124 19.20 10.71 -24.48
N ASP A 125 19.18 11.95 -24.98
CA ASP A 125 20.30 12.44 -25.79
C ASP A 125 21.58 12.47 -24.94
N ILE A 126 22.75 12.50 -25.57
CA ILE A 126 24.05 12.60 -24.88
C ILE A 126 24.17 13.86 -23.97
N SER A 127 23.27 14.83 -24.10
CA SER A 127 23.12 15.99 -23.20
C SER A 127 22.21 15.78 -21.97
N GLY A 128 21.54 14.63 -21.84
CA GLY A 128 20.67 14.31 -20.70
C GLY A 128 19.20 14.73 -20.84
N HIS A 129 18.79 15.33 -21.97
CA HIS A 129 17.41 15.77 -22.18
C HIS A 129 16.51 14.64 -22.68
N SER A 130 15.30 14.57 -22.12
CA SER A 130 14.31 13.52 -22.42
C SER A 130 13.18 14.10 -23.28
N PHE A 131 12.88 13.49 -24.42
CA PHE A 131 11.75 13.88 -25.27
C PHE A 131 10.70 12.77 -25.31
N ILE A 132 9.42 13.16 -25.20
CA ILE A 132 8.25 12.30 -25.38
C ILE A 132 7.68 12.68 -26.76
N SER A 133 7.81 11.83 -27.78
CA SER A 133 7.04 12.05 -29.02
C SER A 133 5.63 11.52 -28.82
N SER A 134 4.62 12.37 -29.07
CA SER A 134 3.25 11.92 -29.35
C SER A 134 3.17 11.19 -30.67
#